data_AF-A0A2V9I3E8-F1
#
_entry.id   AF-A0A2V9I3E8-F1
#
_cell.length_a   1.000
_cell.length_b   1.000
_cell.length_c   1.000
_cell.angle_alpha   90.00
_cell.angle_beta   90.00
_cell.angle_gamma   90.00
#
_symmetry.space_group_name_H-M   'P 1'
#
loop_
_entity.id
_entity.type
_entity.pdbx_description
1 polymer ?
#
loop_
_entity_poly.entity_id
_entity_poly.type
_entity_poly.pdbx_seq_one_letter_code
_entity_poly.pdbx_strand_id
1 'polypeptide(L)'
;MRVLTGRAGTPTYARKRGPNLLSTGQLRFEDSNLEPIAQKVLGGERLEFRDGVSLYRSSDLLAIGYLANYVREKLHGNRTYFNVNRHINPTNVCVASCRLCAFGRKPDAPGAYTMALDEAFRLAGQGWTEAVTEFHIVGGLHPDLPFQYYVDLIRGLKERFPSVHLKAFTAVEIGYYSHVTRLSIREILEKLKEAGLGSLPGGGAEIFAPAVRRVICDHKIGAHTWLQVHRTAHELGLHSNATMLYGHIESAEDSTDHLL
;
A
#
# COMPACT_ATOMS: atom_id res chain seq x y z
N MET A 1 -22.41 43.38 -31.76
CA MET A 1 -21.86 42.83 -30.50
C MET A 1 -20.45 42.33 -30.80
N ARG A 2 -19.42 43.02 -30.31
CA ARG A 2 -18.01 42.82 -30.73
C ARG A 2 -17.46 41.50 -30.21
N VAL A 3 -16.88 40.71 -31.12
CA VAL A 3 -16.09 39.51 -30.82
C VAL A 3 -14.75 39.95 -30.23
N LEU A 4 -14.49 39.60 -28.97
CA LEU A 4 -13.18 39.78 -28.33
C LEU A 4 -12.37 38.49 -28.53
N THR A 5 -11.49 38.49 -29.53
CA THR A 5 -10.46 37.45 -29.69
C THR A 5 -9.31 37.73 -28.72
N GLY A 6 -9.41 37.23 -27.48
CA GLY A 6 -8.30 37.21 -26.53
C GLY A 6 -7.36 36.05 -26.84
N ARG A 7 -6.18 36.34 -27.42
CA ARG A 7 -5.07 35.38 -27.45
C ARG A 7 -4.58 35.18 -26.02
N ALA A 8 -4.81 34.00 -25.45
CA ALA A 8 -4.17 33.59 -24.21
C ALA A 8 -2.68 33.38 -24.48
N GLY A 9 -1.85 34.36 -24.10
CA GLY A 9 -0.41 34.17 -24.03
C GLY A 9 -0.10 33.19 -22.90
N THR A 10 0.53 32.06 -23.24
CA THR A 10 1.10 31.15 -22.26
C THR A 10 2.17 31.90 -21.48
N PRO A 11 2.11 32.02 -20.14
CA PRO A 11 3.19 32.63 -19.40
C PRO A 11 4.40 31.71 -19.47
N THR A 12 5.38 32.07 -20.30
CA THR A 12 6.70 31.46 -20.29
C THR A 12 7.37 31.84 -18.97
N TYR A 13 7.17 31.02 -17.94
CA TYR A 13 8.05 31.03 -16.77
C TYR A 13 9.43 30.56 -17.25
N ALA A 14 10.27 31.50 -17.63
CA ALA A 14 11.68 31.24 -17.81
C ALA A 14 12.20 30.67 -16.49
N ARG A 15 12.54 29.37 -16.48
CA ARG A 15 13.29 28.76 -15.38
C ARG A 15 14.61 29.53 -15.32
N LYS A 16 14.72 30.50 -14.40
CA LYS A 16 16.01 30.92 -13.89
C LYS A 16 16.63 29.66 -13.32
N ARG A 17 17.59 29.07 -14.03
CA ARG A 17 18.50 28.09 -13.46
C ARG A 17 19.19 28.83 -12.33
N GLY A 18 18.72 28.61 -11.10
CA GLY A 18 19.48 28.96 -9.91
C GLY A 18 20.85 28.30 -9.99
N PRO A 19 21.85 28.83 -9.28
CA PRO A 19 23.20 28.28 -9.31
C PRO A 19 23.15 26.77 -9.08
N ASN A 20 23.83 26.02 -9.94
CA ASN A 20 24.12 24.61 -9.74
C ASN A 20 24.72 24.45 -8.33
N LEU A 21 23.90 24.02 -7.36
CA LEU A 21 24.34 23.63 -6.02
C LEU A 21 25.04 22.25 -6.02
N LEU A 22 25.46 21.77 -7.18
CA LEU A 22 26.22 20.54 -7.38
C LEU A 22 27.72 20.81 -7.51
N SER A 23 28.24 21.78 -6.78
CA SER A 23 29.60 21.66 -6.27
C SER A 23 29.50 21.02 -4.89
N THR A 24 30.29 19.99 -4.63
CA THR A 24 30.50 19.30 -3.36
C THR A 24 30.93 20.23 -2.21
N GLY A 25 30.10 21.21 -1.88
CA GLY A 25 30.21 22.07 -0.70
C GLY A 25 29.58 21.32 0.45
N GLN A 26 30.40 20.49 1.10
CA GLN A 26 30.16 19.72 2.33
C GLN A 26 28.73 19.80 2.87
N LEU A 27 27.95 18.75 2.60
CA LEU A 27 26.87 18.39 3.51
C LEU A 27 27.43 18.38 4.92
N ARG A 28 26.97 19.31 5.74
CA ARG A 28 27.27 19.32 7.16
C ARG A 28 26.20 18.48 7.83
N PHE A 29 26.62 17.36 8.37
CA PHE A 29 25.79 16.51 9.21
C PHE A 29 25.93 17.02 10.65
N GLU A 30 24.82 17.28 11.31
CA GLU A 30 24.80 17.52 12.75
C GLU A 30 25.07 16.20 13.50
N ASP A 31 24.60 15.08 12.94
CA ASP A 31 24.88 13.73 13.42
C ASP A 31 25.97 13.06 12.57
N SER A 32 27.18 12.94 13.12
CA SER A 32 28.31 12.31 12.44
C SER A 32 28.10 10.82 12.15
N ASN A 33 27.15 10.15 12.82
CA ASN A 33 26.80 8.77 12.50
C ASN A 33 26.15 8.64 11.11
N LEU A 34 25.68 9.75 10.52
CA LEU A 34 25.12 9.76 9.16
C LEU A 34 26.20 9.82 8.07
N GLU A 35 27.45 10.16 8.39
CA GLU A 35 28.51 10.32 7.38
C GLU A 35 28.83 8.99 6.64
N PRO A 36 29.03 7.85 7.33
CA PRO A 36 29.22 6.57 6.64
C PRO A 36 28.00 6.15 5.82
N ILE A 37 26.79 6.49 6.28
CA ILE A 37 25.52 6.18 5.60
C ILE A 37 25.39 7.03 4.34
N ALA A 38 25.75 8.31 4.41
CA ALA A 38 25.78 9.21 3.27
C ALA A 38 26.73 8.70 2.17
N GLN A 39 27.92 8.20 2.53
CA GLN A 39 28.85 7.61 1.55
C GLN A 39 28.22 6.42 0.82
N LYS A 40 27.57 5.50 1.55
CA LYS A 40 26.85 4.37 0.96
C LYS A 40 25.75 4.84 0.00
N VAL A 41 24.90 5.77 0.44
CA VAL A 41 23.78 6.31 -0.36
C VAL A 41 24.28 6.97 -1.65
N LEU A 42 25.31 7.83 -1.54
CA LEU A 42 25.89 8.52 -2.69
C LEU A 42 26.60 7.56 -3.65
N GLY A 43 27.27 6.53 -3.11
CA GLY A 43 27.89 5.43 -3.85
C GLY A 43 26.88 4.44 -4.48
N GLY A 44 25.61 4.50 -4.09
CA GLY A 44 24.57 3.57 -4.57
C GLY A 44 24.64 2.18 -3.93
N GLU A 45 25.25 2.08 -2.75
CA GLU A 45 25.35 0.86 -1.97
C GLU A 45 24.06 0.62 -1.16
N ARG A 46 23.70 -0.66 -0.98
CA ARG A 46 22.54 -1.05 -0.17
C ARG A 46 22.85 -0.84 1.31
N LEU A 47 21.95 -0.17 2.02
CA LEU A 47 22.01 -0.01 3.46
C LEU A 47 21.71 -1.32 4.19
N GLU A 48 22.36 -1.49 5.33
CA GLU A 48 22.22 -2.65 6.22
C GLU A 48 21.36 -2.30 7.44
N PHE A 49 20.99 -3.32 8.24
CA PHE A 49 20.19 -3.16 9.46
C PHE A 49 20.72 -2.07 10.41
N ARG A 50 22.03 -2.04 10.68
CA ARG A 50 22.63 -1.01 11.54
C ARG A 50 22.43 0.41 11.01
N ASP A 51 22.46 0.59 9.69
CA ASP A 51 22.30 1.91 9.07
C ASP A 51 20.85 2.39 9.27
N GLY A 52 19.87 1.49 9.07
CA GLY A 52 18.45 1.78 9.31
C GLY A 52 18.17 2.18 10.76
N VAL A 53 18.73 1.45 11.72
CA VAL A 53 18.60 1.77 13.14
C VAL A 53 19.23 3.13 13.48
N SER A 54 20.41 3.44 12.93
CA SER A 54 21.04 4.75 13.09
C SER A 54 20.20 5.89 12.49
N LEU A 55 19.61 5.68 11.31
CA LEU A 55 18.72 6.66 10.68
C LEU A 55 17.49 6.96 11.54
N TYR A 56 16.84 5.95 12.12
CA TYR A 56 15.69 6.14 13.01
C TYR A 56 16.03 6.87 14.31
N ARG A 57 17.27 6.76 14.78
CA ARG A 57 17.73 7.37 16.04
C ARG A 57 18.28 8.78 15.86
N SER A 58 18.55 9.19 14.63
CA SER A 58 19.11 10.52 14.36
C SER A 58 18.03 11.59 14.40
N SER A 59 18.37 12.75 14.98
CA SER A 59 17.53 13.95 14.95
C SER A 59 17.84 14.87 13.75
N ASP A 60 18.85 14.55 12.94
CA ASP A 60 19.26 15.36 11.79
C ASP A 60 18.34 15.10 10.58
N LEU A 61 17.10 15.58 10.71
CA LEU A 61 16.04 15.38 9.71
C LEU A 61 16.40 16.00 8.36
N LEU A 62 17.17 17.10 8.34
CA LEU A 62 17.56 17.76 7.10
C LEU A 62 18.57 16.91 6.32
N ALA A 63 19.55 16.32 6.99
CA ALA A 63 20.46 15.37 6.37
C ALA A 63 19.73 14.14 5.83
N ILE A 64 18.85 13.54 6.62
CA ILE A 64 18.05 12.36 6.19
C ILE A 64 17.19 12.73 4.98
N GLY A 65 16.49 13.87 5.04
CA GLY A 65 15.65 14.37 3.96
C GLY A 65 16.45 14.63 2.68
N TYR A 66 17.66 15.18 2.80
CA TYR A 66 18.56 15.37 1.66
C TYR A 66 18.95 14.03 1.01
N LEU A 67 19.40 13.05 1.81
CA LEU A 67 19.81 11.73 1.32
C LEU A 67 18.64 10.99 0.65
N ALA A 68 17.45 11.05 1.26
CA ALA A 68 16.23 10.49 0.67
C ALA A 68 15.85 11.19 -0.64
N ASN A 69 15.92 12.52 -0.69
CA ASN A 69 15.62 13.28 -1.91
C ASN A 69 16.62 12.98 -3.03
N TYR A 70 17.91 12.85 -2.72
CA TYR A 70 18.94 12.45 -3.68
C TYR A 70 18.57 11.13 -4.38
N VAL A 71 18.20 10.10 -3.61
CA VAL A 71 17.79 8.81 -4.17
C VAL A 71 16.50 8.94 -4.99
N ARG A 72 15.50 9.68 -4.48
CA ARG A 72 14.23 9.92 -5.17
C ARG A 72 14.42 10.63 -6.52
N GLU A 73 15.26 11.67 -6.58
CA GLU A 73 15.55 12.40 -7.80
C GLU A 73 16.36 11.55 -8.80
N LYS A 74 17.30 10.74 -8.31
CA LYS A 74 18.05 9.79 -9.15
C LYS A 74 17.13 8.78 -9.83
N LEU A 75 16.12 8.28 -9.13
CA LEU A 75 15.19 7.27 -9.66
C LEU A 75 14.02 7.85 -10.46
N HIS A 76 13.53 9.04 -10.11
CA HIS A 76 12.26 9.55 -10.61
C HIS A 76 12.33 10.99 -11.14
N GLY A 77 13.46 11.68 -10.97
CA GLY A 77 13.57 13.11 -11.20
C GLY A 77 12.48 13.88 -10.46
N ASN A 78 11.89 14.84 -11.14
CA ASN A 78 10.80 15.68 -10.62
C ASN A 78 9.40 15.11 -10.89
N ARG A 79 9.26 13.83 -11.25
CA ARG A 79 7.95 13.22 -11.49
C ARG A 79 7.29 12.82 -10.17
N THR A 80 5.98 13.00 -10.08
CA THR A 80 5.14 12.54 -8.97
C THR A 80 3.97 11.76 -9.58
N TYR A 81 3.80 10.50 -9.18
CA TYR A 81 2.78 9.61 -9.71
C TYR A 81 1.55 9.61 -8.82
N PHE A 82 0.38 9.56 -9.45
CA PHE A 82 -0.91 9.38 -8.79
C PHE A 82 -1.84 8.59 -9.72
N ASN A 83 -2.88 7.98 -9.16
CA ASN A 83 -3.99 7.41 -9.92
C ASN A 83 -5.31 7.92 -9.36
N VAL A 84 -6.39 7.71 -10.12
CA VAL A 84 -7.76 7.93 -9.63
C VAL A 84 -8.36 6.55 -9.38
N ASN A 85 -8.51 6.21 -8.11
CA ASN A 85 -9.06 4.94 -7.67
C ASN A 85 -10.35 5.13 -6.88
N ARG A 86 -11.11 4.04 -6.73
CA ARG A 86 -12.30 3.99 -5.90
C ARG A 86 -12.20 2.85 -4.90
N HIS A 87 -12.45 3.16 -3.64
CA HIS A 87 -12.50 2.17 -2.58
C HIS A 87 -13.85 1.46 -2.57
N ILE A 88 -13.82 0.14 -2.47
CA ILE A 88 -15.00 -0.70 -2.26
C ILE A 88 -14.70 -1.57 -1.04
N ASN A 89 -15.55 -1.45 -0.03
CA ASN A 89 -15.43 -2.25 1.18
C ASN A 89 -16.67 -3.15 1.28
N PRO A 90 -16.60 -4.41 0.83
CA PRO A 90 -17.80 -5.26 0.74
C PRO A 90 -18.43 -5.56 2.10
N THR A 91 -17.64 -5.53 3.17
CA THR A 91 -18.11 -5.73 4.53
C THR A 91 -17.13 -5.11 5.51
N ASN A 92 -17.64 -4.60 6.62
CA ASN A 92 -16.83 -4.23 7.78
C ASN A 92 -16.91 -5.28 8.91
N VAL A 93 -17.66 -6.37 8.74
CA VAL A 93 -17.72 -7.48 9.69
C VAL A 93 -16.38 -8.21 9.68
N CYS A 94 -15.74 -8.33 10.85
CA CYS A 94 -14.38 -8.83 10.94
C CYS A 94 -14.13 -9.58 12.25
N VAL A 95 -13.62 -10.80 12.16
CA VAL A 95 -13.24 -11.60 13.34
C VAL A 95 -11.90 -11.19 13.97
N ALA A 96 -11.04 -10.48 13.25
CA ALA A 96 -9.66 -10.19 13.70
C ALA A 96 -9.55 -9.16 14.84
N SER A 97 -10.59 -8.35 15.10
CA SER A 97 -10.68 -7.43 16.26
C SER A 97 -9.39 -6.65 16.59
N CYS A 98 -8.66 -6.15 15.60
CA CYS A 98 -7.37 -5.49 15.81
C CYS A 98 -7.52 -4.20 16.62
N ARG A 99 -6.64 -3.96 17.61
CA ARG A 99 -6.77 -2.83 18.55
C ARG A 99 -6.65 -1.46 17.89
N LEU A 100 -5.94 -1.39 16.76
CA LEU A 100 -5.72 -0.18 15.97
C LEU A 100 -6.81 0.09 14.93
N CYS A 101 -7.73 -0.86 14.70
CA CYS A 101 -8.65 -0.81 13.58
C CYS A 101 -10.02 -0.27 14.01
N ALA A 102 -10.37 0.94 13.53
CA ALA A 102 -11.71 1.51 13.74
C ALA A 102 -12.77 1.00 12.74
N PHE A 103 -12.34 0.28 11.70
CA PHE A 103 -13.20 -0.19 10.62
C PHE A 103 -13.95 -1.49 10.99
N GLY A 104 -13.21 -2.48 11.50
CA GLY A 104 -13.75 -3.82 11.79
C GLY A 104 -14.79 -3.80 12.90
N ARG A 105 -15.93 -4.47 12.66
CA ARG A 105 -17.03 -4.65 13.60
C ARG A 105 -17.29 -6.13 13.84
N LYS A 106 -17.76 -6.49 15.02
CA LYS A 106 -18.34 -7.83 15.26
C LYS A 106 -19.67 -7.94 14.49
N PRO A 107 -20.13 -9.15 14.10
CA PRO A 107 -21.34 -9.32 13.29
C PRO A 107 -22.59 -8.63 13.83
N ASP A 108 -22.73 -8.56 15.16
CA ASP A 108 -23.87 -7.99 15.89
C ASP A 108 -23.65 -6.55 16.36
N ALA A 109 -22.49 -5.96 16.09
CA ALA A 109 -22.17 -4.62 16.56
C ALA A 109 -22.92 -3.55 15.75
N PRO A 110 -23.34 -2.43 16.38
CA PRO A 110 -23.91 -1.30 15.66
C PRO A 110 -23.01 -0.81 14.52
N GLY A 111 -23.61 -0.63 13.33
CA GLY A 111 -22.89 -0.22 12.12
C GLY A 111 -22.14 -1.34 11.40
N ALA A 112 -22.28 -2.60 11.83
CA ALA A 112 -21.88 -3.76 11.04
C ALA A 112 -22.72 -3.84 9.75
N TYR A 113 -22.06 -4.11 8.62
CA TYR A 113 -22.71 -4.28 7.33
C TYR A 113 -21.98 -5.28 6.45
N THR A 114 -22.73 -5.89 5.54
CA THR A 114 -22.25 -6.74 4.46
C THR A 114 -23.07 -6.43 3.22
N MET A 115 -22.41 -5.95 2.17
CA MET A 115 -23.07 -5.57 0.92
C MET A 115 -23.53 -6.81 0.16
N ALA A 116 -24.72 -6.75 -0.43
CA ALA A 116 -25.05 -7.67 -1.52
C ALA A 116 -24.16 -7.37 -2.74
N LEU A 117 -23.95 -8.35 -3.62
CA LEU A 117 -23.12 -8.16 -4.83
C LEU A 117 -23.64 -7.00 -5.69
N ASP A 118 -24.95 -6.94 -5.92
CA ASP A 118 -25.57 -5.86 -6.69
C ASP A 118 -25.38 -4.47 -6.05
N GLU A 119 -25.34 -4.40 -4.71
CA GLU A 119 -25.03 -3.17 -4.00
C GLU A 119 -23.58 -2.75 -4.24
N ALA A 120 -22.63 -3.68 -4.16
CA ALA A 120 -21.22 -3.42 -4.43
C ALA A 120 -21.00 -2.96 -5.88
N PHE A 121 -21.67 -3.58 -6.85
CA PHE A 121 -21.61 -3.18 -8.27
C PHE A 121 -22.21 -1.79 -8.50
N ARG A 122 -23.35 -1.50 -7.88
CA ARG A 122 -23.99 -0.18 -7.95
C ARG A 122 -23.07 0.90 -7.36
N LEU A 123 -22.47 0.64 -6.20
CA LEU A 123 -21.52 1.56 -5.56
C LEU A 123 -20.28 1.78 -6.45
N ALA A 124 -19.75 0.71 -7.03
CA ALA A 124 -18.63 0.78 -7.97
C ALA A 124 -18.94 1.68 -9.18
N GLY A 125 -20.16 1.57 -9.74
CA GLY A 125 -20.62 2.36 -10.89
C GLY A 125 -21.12 3.77 -10.56
N GLN A 126 -21.39 4.10 -9.30
CA GLN A 126 -22.02 5.37 -8.93
C GLN A 126 -21.13 6.57 -9.30
N GLY A 127 -21.50 7.35 -10.31
CA GLY A 127 -20.65 8.43 -10.81
C GLY A 127 -19.29 7.94 -11.32
N TRP A 128 -19.22 6.70 -11.81
CA TRP A 128 -18.04 6.21 -12.52
C TRP A 128 -17.88 6.95 -13.83
N THR A 129 -16.63 7.26 -14.17
CA THR A 129 -16.20 7.79 -15.47
C THR A 129 -14.93 7.06 -15.87
N GLU A 130 -14.52 7.16 -17.13
CA GLU A 130 -13.27 6.57 -17.63
C GLU A 130 -12.02 7.07 -16.89
N ALA A 131 -12.11 8.17 -16.13
CA ALA A 131 -11.03 8.65 -15.29
C ALA A 131 -10.71 7.70 -14.12
N VAL A 132 -11.66 6.89 -13.65
CA VAL A 132 -11.43 5.92 -12.57
C VAL A 132 -10.79 4.66 -13.18
N THR A 133 -9.50 4.48 -12.93
CA THR A 133 -8.71 3.40 -13.55
C THR A 133 -8.49 2.20 -12.62
N GLU A 134 -8.81 2.32 -11.33
CA GLU A 134 -8.62 1.25 -10.35
C GLU A 134 -9.78 1.18 -9.35
N PHE A 135 -10.23 -0.05 -9.05
CA PHE A 135 -11.00 -0.34 -7.85
C PHE A 135 -10.09 -0.98 -6.80
N HIS A 136 -10.04 -0.36 -5.63
CA HIS A 136 -9.31 -0.82 -4.46
C HIS A 136 -10.28 -1.51 -3.51
N ILE A 137 -10.17 -2.83 -3.38
CA ILE A 137 -11.16 -3.66 -2.69
C ILE A 137 -10.50 -4.34 -1.49
N VAL A 138 -10.93 -3.95 -0.29
CA VAL A 138 -10.50 -4.52 1.00
C VAL A 138 -11.68 -4.57 1.95
N GLY A 139 -11.72 -5.53 2.87
CA GLY A 139 -12.84 -5.67 3.79
C GLY A 139 -12.47 -6.32 5.11
N GLY A 140 -13.49 -6.64 5.89
CA GLY A 140 -13.36 -7.45 7.10
C GLY A 140 -13.25 -8.95 6.80
N LEU A 141 -12.73 -9.70 7.76
CA LEU A 141 -12.68 -11.16 7.76
C LEU A 141 -14.03 -11.71 8.24
N HIS A 142 -15.00 -11.80 7.33
CA HIS A 142 -16.36 -12.18 7.66
C HIS A 142 -16.46 -13.70 7.93
N PRO A 143 -17.02 -14.14 9.06
CA PRO A 143 -17.06 -15.56 9.43
C PRO A 143 -17.96 -16.41 8.54
N ASP A 144 -19.10 -15.86 8.12
CA ASP A 144 -20.14 -16.63 7.42
C ASP A 144 -20.20 -16.38 5.90
N LEU A 145 -19.36 -15.48 5.35
CA LEU A 145 -19.36 -15.27 3.90
C LEU A 145 -18.57 -16.37 3.21
N PRO A 146 -19.16 -17.10 2.25
CA PRO A 146 -18.43 -18.11 1.51
C PRO A 146 -17.38 -17.46 0.62
N PHE A 147 -16.24 -18.12 0.40
CA PHE A 147 -15.21 -17.63 -0.52
C PHE A 147 -15.75 -17.30 -1.92
N GLN A 148 -16.76 -18.04 -2.37
CA GLN A 148 -17.43 -17.81 -3.66
C GLN A 148 -18.01 -16.39 -3.79
N TYR A 149 -18.49 -15.77 -2.70
CA TYR A 149 -18.94 -14.38 -2.71
C TYR A 149 -17.84 -13.44 -3.23
N TYR A 150 -16.60 -13.63 -2.78
CA TYR A 150 -15.47 -12.78 -3.17
C TYR A 150 -15.03 -13.05 -4.62
N VAL A 151 -15.12 -14.30 -5.08
CA VAL A 151 -14.88 -14.66 -6.49
C VAL A 151 -15.93 -13.99 -7.39
N ASP A 152 -17.21 -14.06 -7.03
CA ASP A 152 -18.32 -13.47 -7.79
C ASP A 152 -18.28 -11.95 -7.77
N LEU A 153 -17.82 -11.34 -6.67
CA LEU A 153 -17.57 -9.90 -6.58
C LEU A 153 -16.53 -9.46 -7.61
N ILE A 154 -15.37 -10.12 -7.66
CA ILE A 154 -14.30 -9.79 -8.60
C ILE A 154 -14.77 -10.00 -10.05
N ARG A 155 -15.41 -11.14 -10.33
CA ARG A 155 -15.94 -11.46 -11.67
C ARG A 155 -16.97 -10.44 -12.13
N GLY A 156 -17.97 -10.15 -11.29
CA GLY A 156 -19.04 -9.22 -11.64
C GLY A 156 -18.56 -7.79 -11.83
N LEU A 157 -17.56 -7.34 -11.06
CA LEU A 157 -16.90 -6.05 -11.28
C LEU A 157 -16.12 -6.04 -12.59
N LYS A 158 -15.38 -7.11 -12.91
CA LYS A 158 -14.59 -7.19 -14.14
C LYS A 158 -15.46 -7.22 -15.39
N GLU A 159 -16.58 -7.93 -15.36
CA GLU A 159 -17.55 -7.98 -16.46
C GLU A 159 -18.18 -6.62 -16.75
N ARG A 160 -18.54 -5.87 -15.69
CA ARG A 160 -19.19 -4.55 -15.81
C ARG A 160 -18.22 -3.42 -16.12
N PHE A 161 -16.99 -3.52 -15.63
CA PHE A 161 -15.95 -2.48 -15.76
C PHE A 161 -14.65 -3.09 -16.32
N PRO A 162 -14.65 -3.62 -17.55
CA PRO A 162 -13.53 -4.40 -18.08
C PRO A 162 -12.22 -3.62 -18.22
N SER A 163 -12.29 -2.29 -18.36
CA SER A 163 -11.12 -1.40 -18.43
C SER A 163 -10.54 -1.03 -17.06
N VAL A 164 -11.25 -1.28 -15.96
CA VAL A 164 -10.81 -0.92 -14.61
C VAL A 164 -9.91 -2.02 -14.03
N HIS A 165 -8.79 -1.61 -13.44
CA HIS A 165 -7.88 -2.51 -12.73
C HIS A 165 -8.47 -2.89 -11.36
N LEU A 166 -8.54 -4.18 -11.07
CA LEU A 166 -9.02 -4.66 -9.77
C LEU A 166 -7.82 -4.94 -8.85
N LYS A 167 -7.58 -4.02 -7.91
CA LYS A 167 -6.62 -4.22 -6.82
C LYS A 167 -7.39 -4.71 -5.59
N ALA A 168 -7.35 -6.02 -5.33
CA ALA A 168 -8.18 -6.61 -4.30
C ALA A 168 -7.45 -7.63 -3.42
N PHE A 169 -7.94 -7.62 -2.18
CA PHE A 169 -7.63 -8.43 -1.02
C PHE A 169 -6.17 -8.39 -0.58
N THR A 170 -5.99 -7.92 0.65
CA THR A 170 -4.72 -7.97 1.36
C THR A 170 -4.29 -9.41 1.60
N ALA A 171 -3.01 -9.63 1.92
CA ALA A 171 -2.54 -10.95 2.30
C ALA A 171 -3.27 -11.53 3.53
N VAL A 172 -3.81 -10.67 4.41
CA VAL A 172 -4.62 -11.09 5.56
C VAL A 172 -5.91 -11.75 5.12
N GLU A 173 -6.61 -11.18 4.14
CA GLU A 173 -7.83 -11.75 3.57
C GLU A 173 -7.53 -13.05 2.81
N ILE A 174 -6.49 -13.08 1.97
CA ILE A 174 -6.08 -14.29 1.25
C ILE A 174 -5.73 -15.43 2.22
N GLY A 175 -4.97 -15.13 3.28
CA GLY A 175 -4.64 -16.11 4.32
C GLY A 175 -5.87 -16.60 5.07
N TYR A 176 -6.84 -15.71 5.32
CA TYR A 176 -8.11 -16.09 5.92
C TYR A 176 -8.94 -16.99 5.02
N TYR A 177 -9.06 -16.67 3.72
CA TYR A 177 -9.76 -17.52 2.75
C TYR A 177 -9.14 -18.89 2.64
N SER A 178 -7.79 -18.97 2.59
CA SER A 178 -7.07 -20.24 2.61
C SER A 178 -7.40 -21.05 3.88
N HIS A 179 -7.45 -20.40 5.04
CA HIS A 179 -7.81 -21.06 6.30
C HIS A 179 -9.23 -21.63 6.30
N VAL A 180 -10.24 -20.83 5.94
CA VAL A 180 -11.66 -21.24 6.04
C VAL A 180 -12.07 -22.24 4.95
N THR A 181 -11.48 -22.14 3.75
CA THR A 181 -11.79 -23.06 2.64
C THR A 181 -10.94 -24.33 2.64
N ARG A 182 -9.82 -24.34 3.37
CA ARG A 182 -8.77 -25.36 3.31
C ARG A 182 -8.04 -25.47 1.97
N LEU A 183 -8.28 -24.52 1.05
CA LEU A 183 -7.49 -24.40 -0.18
C LEU A 183 -6.14 -23.77 0.12
N SER A 184 -5.12 -24.11 -0.66
CA SER A 184 -3.83 -23.44 -0.60
C SER A 184 -3.93 -21.97 -1.02
N ILE A 185 -2.99 -21.15 -0.56
CA ILE A 185 -2.85 -19.74 -0.98
C ILE A 185 -2.81 -19.62 -2.51
N ARG A 186 -2.14 -20.56 -3.19
CA ARG A 186 -2.03 -20.59 -4.65
C ARG A 186 -3.39 -20.81 -5.31
N GLU A 187 -4.16 -21.80 -4.87
CA GLU A 187 -5.50 -22.08 -5.41
C GLU A 187 -6.46 -20.90 -5.17
N ILE A 188 -6.38 -20.22 -4.02
CA ILE A 188 -7.16 -19.01 -3.75
C ILE A 188 -6.82 -17.91 -4.75
N LEU A 189 -5.53 -17.63 -4.94
CA LEU A 189 -5.07 -16.59 -5.86
C LEU A 189 -5.37 -16.92 -7.33
N GLU A 190 -5.24 -18.18 -7.75
CA GLU A 190 -5.61 -18.63 -9.09
C GLU A 190 -7.09 -18.41 -9.38
N LYS A 191 -7.98 -18.81 -8.46
CA LYS A 191 -9.43 -18.57 -8.59
C LYS A 191 -9.78 -17.09 -8.69
N LEU A 192 -9.14 -16.24 -7.88
CA LEU A 192 -9.34 -14.79 -7.93
C LEU A 192 -8.78 -14.17 -9.22
N LYS A 193 -7.61 -14.63 -9.68
CA LYS A 193 -7.00 -14.19 -10.94
C LYS A 193 -7.85 -14.56 -12.14
N GLU A 194 -8.37 -15.78 -12.19
CA GLU A 194 -9.33 -16.24 -13.20
C GLU A 194 -10.61 -15.40 -13.21
N ALA A 195 -11.07 -14.95 -12.04
CA ALA A 195 -12.20 -14.04 -11.92
C ALA A 195 -11.89 -12.60 -12.39
N GLY A 196 -10.62 -12.22 -12.55
CA GLY A 196 -10.22 -10.90 -13.04
C GLY A 196 -9.43 -10.05 -12.04
N LEU A 197 -8.93 -10.63 -10.94
CA LEU A 197 -8.00 -9.95 -10.03
C LEU A 197 -6.74 -9.51 -10.77
N GLY A 198 -6.37 -8.23 -10.62
CA GLY A 198 -5.19 -7.65 -11.28
C GLY A 198 -3.96 -7.49 -10.37
N SER A 199 -4.14 -7.18 -9.08
CA SER A 199 -3.03 -7.02 -8.13
C SER A 199 -3.51 -7.06 -6.68
N LEU A 200 -2.58 -7.21 -5.73
CA LEU A 200 -2.90 -7.14 -4.31
C LEU A 200 -2.51 -5.78 -3.70
N PRO A 201 -3.35 -5.18 -2.82
CA PRO A 201 -2.93 -4.09 -1.96
C PRO A 201 -1.94 -4.58 -0.89
N GLY A 202 -1.18 -3.66 -0.28
CA GLY A 202 -0.12 -4.00 0.67
C GLY A 202 -0.52 -4.01 2.15
N GLY A 203 -1.81 -3.80 2.45
CA GLY A 203 -2.29 -3.68 3.83
C GLY A 203 -2.12 -4.96 4.66
N GLY A 204 -2.26 -4.81 5.98
CA GLY A 204 -2.29 -5.93 6.93
C GLY A 204 -0.92 -6.41 7.43
N ALA A 205 0.18 -5.85 6.90
CA ALA A 205 1.52 -6.15 7.36
C ALA A 205 1.79 -5.58 8.76
N GLU A 206 1.31 -4.37 9.05
CA GLU A 206 1.56 -3.61 10.30
C GLU A 206 3.06 -3.49 10.60
N ILE A 207 3.51 -3.98 11.75
CA ILE A 207 4.90 -4.32 12.06
C ILE A 207 5.01 -5.84 12.09
N PHE A 208 6.13 -6.39 11.59
CA PHE A 208 6.32 -7.85 11.54
C PHE A 208 6.80 -8.44 12.86
N ALA A 209 7.55 -7.66 13.65
CA ALA A 209 8.09 -8.08 14.94
C ALA A 209 7.02 -8.74 15.84
N PRO A 210 7.19 -10.01 16.24
CA PRO A 210 6.16 -10.75 16.99
C PRO A 210 5.73 -10.09 18.29
N ALA A 211 6.65 -9.40 19.00
CA ALA A 211 6.34 -8.70 20.24
C ALA A 211 5.33 -7.56 20.02
N VAL A 212 5.54 -6.75 18.98
CA VAL A 212 4.62 -5.67 18.61
C VAL A 212 3.28 -6.25 18.15
N ARG A 213 3.30 -7.26 17.27
CA ARG A 213 2.08 -7.91 16.74
C ARG A 213 1.17 -8.46 17.83
N ARG A 214 1.72 -9.09 18.86
CA ARG A 214 0.96 -9.62 19.99
C ARG A 214 0.14 -8.56 20.73
N VAL A 215 0.60 -7.31 20.69
CA VAL A 215 -0.10 -6.20 21.34
C VAL A 215 -1.17 -5.61 20.41
N ILE A 216 -0.87 -5.45 19.12
CA ILE A 216 -1.70 -4.65 18.21
C ILE A 216 -2.66 -5.47 17.32
N CYS A 217 -2.30 -6.69 16.94
CA CYS A 217 -3.04 -7.51 15.97
C CYS A 217 -2.70 -9.02 16.06
N ASP A 218 -3.03 -9.65 17.19
CA ASP A 218 -2.74 -11.05 17.52
C ASP A 218 -3.69 -12.09 16.85
N HIS A 219 -4.84 -11.67 16.33
CA HIS A 219 -5.86 -12.56 15.77
C HIS A 219 -5.85 -12.66 14.22
N LYS A 220 -4.79 -12.20 13.55
CA LYS A 220 -4.62 -12.31 12.10
C LYS A 220 -3.29 -13.01 11.75
N ILE A 221 -3.11 -13.35 10.47
CA ILE A 221 -1.91 -14.06 9.99
C ILE A 221 -0.60 -13.37 10.41
N GLY A 222 0.47 -14.15 10.59
CA GLY A 222 1.80 -13.65 10.91
C GLY A 222 2.61 -13.18 9.69
N ALA A 223 3.81 -12.64 9.94
CA ALA A 223 4.71 -12.13 8.92
C ALA A 223 5.06 -13.17 7.84
N HIS A 224 5.38 -14.41 8.25
CA HIS A 224 5.72 -15.50 7.32
C HIS A 224 4.60 -15.73 6.29
N THR A 225 3.37 -15.88 6.76
CA THR A 225 2.21 -16.11 5.88
C THR A 225 1.94 -14.90 5.00
N TRP A 226 2.06 -13.69 5.56
CA TRP A 226 1.90 -12.45 4.79
C TRP A 226 2.90 -12.41 3.61
N LEU A 227 4.18 -12.66 3.88
CA LEU A 227 5.23 -12.72 2.86
C LEU A 227 5.01 -13.87 1.87
N GLN A 228 4.54 -15.02 2.33
CA GLN A 228 4.23 -16.17 1.47
C GLN A 228 3.10 -15.87 0.48
N VAL A 229 2.06 -15.14 0.89
CA VAL A 229 0.99 -14.70 -0.02
C VAL A 229 1.56 -13.81 -1.12
N HIS A 230 2.34 -12.79 -0.76
CA HIS A 230 2.93 -11.87 -1.75
C HIS A 230 3.88 -12.60 -2.69
N ARG A 231 4.73 -13.51 -2.18
CA ARG A 231 5.60 -14.37 -2.99
C ARG A 231 4.78 -15.19 -4.00
N THR A 232 3.73 -15.86 -3.54
CA THR A 232 2.87 -16.70 -4.39
C THR A 232 2.17 -15.86 -5.46
N ALA A 233 1.70 -14.66 -5.11
CA ALA A 233 1.10 -13.73 -6.05
C ALA A 233 2.11 -13.31 -7.15
N HIS A 234 3.35 -13.02 -6.79
CA HIS A 234 4.42 -12.69 -7.75
C HIS A 234 4.77 -13.86 -8.66
N GLU A 235 4.85 -15.08 -8.13
CA GLU A 235 5.03 -16.31 -8.93
C GLU A 235 3.89 -16.54 -9.93
N LEU A 236 2.68 -16.07 -9.61
CA LEU A 236 1.52 -16.08 -10.49
C LEU A 236 1.49 -14.89 -11.46
N GLY A 237 2.49 -14.00 -11.44
CA GLY A 237 2.56 -12.82 -12.30
C GLY A 237 1.65 -11.67 -11.87
N LEU A 238 1.13 -11.68 -10.64
CA LEU A 238 0.42 -10.54 -10.06
C LEU A 238 1.41 -9.55 -9.45
N HIS A 239 1.08 -8.27 -9.50
CA HIS A 239 1.78 -7.23 -8.76
C HIS A 239 1.19 -7.07 -7.34
N SER A 240 1.98 -6.50 -6.43
CA SER A 240 1.48 -6.11 -5.12
C SER A 240 2.27 -4.95 -4.51
N ASN A 241 1.71 -4.33 -3.48
CA ASN A 241 2.41 -3.37 -2.63
C ASN A 241 2.75 -4.01 -1.26
N ALA A 242 3.53 -3.29 -0.45
CA ALA A 242 3.76 -3.57 0.97
C ALA A 242 3.56 -2.28 1.77
N THR A 243 3.11 -2.39 3.02
CA THR A 243 2.92 -1.23 3.91
C THR A 243 3.58 -1.50 5.25
N MET A 244 4.02 -0.46 5.94
CA MET A 244 4.42 -0.52 7.34
C MET A 244 3.58 0.47 8.14
N LEU A 245 2.94 0.01 9.22
CA LEU A 245 2.33 0.92 10.19
C LEU A 245 3.41 1.35 11.19
N TYR A 246 3.56 2.65 11.41
CA TYR A 246 4.61 3.22 12.26
C TYR A 246 4.05 4.36 13.12
N GLY A 247 4.81 4.76 14.13
CA GLY A 247 4.47 5.80 15.10
C GLY A 247 3.66 5.29 16.30
N HIS A 248 3.84 4.04 16.71
CA HIS A 248 3.16 3.47 17.88
C HIS A 248 4.14 2.91 18.94
N ILE A 249 4.13 1.60 19.19
CA ILE A 249 4.92 0.93 20.24
C ILE A 249 6.22 0.28 19.75
N GLU A 250 6.50 0.36 18.45
CA GLU A 250 7.61 -0.29 17.79
C GLU A 250 8.94 0.44 18.05
N SER A 251 10.02 -0.31 18.10
CA SER A 251 11.38 0.23 18.18
C SER A 251 11.93 0.60 16.79
N ALA A 252 13.07 1.30 16.79
CA ALA A 252 13.87 1.53 15.58
C ALA A 252 14.29 0.19 14.94
N GLU A 253 14.62 -0.81 15.76
CA GLU A 253 14.94 -2.17 15.35
C GLU A 253 13.74 -2.86 14.68
N ASP A 254 12.54 -2.79 15.27
CA ASP A 254 11.34 -3.40 14.70
C ASP A 254 10.97 -2.78 13.35
N SER A 255 11.10 -1.46 13.23
CA SER A 255 10.85 -0.72 11.98
C SER A 255 11.89 -1.05 10.92
N THR A 256 13.15 -1.22 11.33
CA THR A 256 14.23 -1.58 10.40
C THR A 256 14.11 -3.03 9.92
N ASP A 257 13.80 -3.96 10.82
CA ASP A 257 13.52 -5.36 10.51
C ASP A 257 12.40 -5.49 9.47
N HIS A 258 11.33 -4.70 9.61
CA HIS A 258 10.22 -4.73 8.67
C HIS A 258 10.59 -4.29 7.24
N LEU A 259 11.58 -3.40 7.10
CA LEU A 259 12.00 -2.85 5.81
C LEU A 259 12.98 -3.76 5.04
N LEU A 260 13.60 -4.75 5.69
CA LEU A 260 14.64 -5.61 5.12
C LEU A 260 14.10 -6.99 4.70
#